data_AF-A0A821H236-F1
#
_entry.id   AF-A0A821H236-F1
#
_cell.length_a   1.000
_cell.length_b   1.000
_cell.length_c   1.000
_cell.angle_alpha   90.00
_cell.angle_beta   90.00
_cell.angle_gamma   90.00
#
_symmetry.space_group_name_H-M   'P 1'
#
loop_
_entity.id
_entity.type
_entity.pdbx_description
1 polymer ?
#
loop_
_entity_poly.entity_id
_entity_poly.type
_entity_poly.pdbx_seq_one_letter_code
_entity_poly.pdbx_strand_id
1 'polypeptide(L)'
;MLQNCHLLVKWLIDLEKHLDKLSKPHPDFRLWLTTEPTPKFPIGILQRSLKVVTEPPNGLKLNLRNTYFKIPAQSLNQCPHEAFQSLVFVLAFFHAVVQERRKYDKIGWNVSYDFNESDFRVCMQILDTYLSKAFANNDTNIPWDSLKYLIGEVMYGGRAIDNYDRIVLNTYMNEYMGDFIFDTFQPFYFHRTEETAYYIPTANKEQAPPSGLPIKEVALGKQDRDIIMNFAL
;
A
#
# COMPACT_ATOMS: atom_id res chain seq x y z
N MET A 1 20.78 -14.40 5.79
CA MET A 1 19.76 -14.29 4.74
C MET A 1 20.49 -13.99 3.44
N LEU A 2 20.27 -14.77 2.39
CA LEU A 2 20.79 -14.51 1.04
C LEU A 2 19.64 -13.97 0.20
N GLN A 3 19.90 -12.87 -0.52
CA GLN A 3 18.87 -12.18 -1.28
C GLN A 3 19.16 -12.22 -2.78
N ASN A 4 18.11 -12.13 -3.59
CA ASN A 4 18.18 -12.03 -5.05
C ASN A 4 18.97 -13.19 -5.70
N CYS A 5 18.78 -14.41 -5.20
CA CYS A 5 19.56 -15.58 -5.60
C CYS A 5 19.42 -15.94 -7.10
N HIS A 6 18.33 -15.52 -7.75
CA HIS A 6 18.13 -15.67 -9.19
C HIS A 6 19.22 -14.98 -10.04
N LEU A 7 19.89 -13.96 -9.50
CA LEU A 7 21.01 -13.27 -10.15
C LEU A 7 22.32 -14.06 -10.12
N LEU A 8 22.44 -15.07 -9.25
CA LEU A 8 23.67 -15.85 -9.00
C LEU A 8 23.43 -17.36 -9.09
N VAL A 9 22.64 -17.80 -10.07
CA VAL A 9 22.28 -19.22 -10.27
C VAL A 9 23.47 -20.18 -10.36
N LYS A 10 24.61 -19.74 -10.90
CA LYS A 10 25.83 -20.58 -10.94
C LYS A 10 26.37 -20.87 -9.54
N TRP A 11 26.39 -19.87 -8.67
CA TRP A 11 26.90 -20.01 -7.30
C TRP A 11 25.96 -20.86 -6.43
N LEU A 12 24.66 -20.88 -6.73
CA LEU A 12 23.71 -21.74 -6.04
C LEU A 12 24.04 -23.24 -6.15
N ILE A 13 24.69 -23.67 -7.24
CA ILE A 13 25.17 -25.05 -7.38
C ILE A 13 26.26 -25.35 -6.35
N ASP A 14 27.13 -24.40 -6.06
CA ASP A 14 28.14 -24.56 -5.03
C ASP A 14 27.52 -24.48 -3.63
N LEU A 15 26.54 -23.61 -3.42
CA LEU A 15 25.76 -23.58 -2.17
C LEU A 15 25.10 -24.95 -1.89
N GLU A 16 24.50 -25.57 -2.90
CA GLU A 16 23.91 -26.90 -2.79
C GLU A 16 24.91 -27.95 -2.29
N LYS A 17 26.12 -27.98 -2.86
CA LYS A 17 27.20 -28.88 -2.40
C LYS A 17 27.62 -28.61 -0.95
N HIS A 18 27.59 -27.36 -0.49
CA HIS A 18 27.91 -27.03 0.90
C HIS A 18 26.78 -27.49 1.85
N LEU A 19 25.53 -27.36 1.43
CA LEU A 19 24.38 -27.85 2.18
C LEU A 19 24.37 -29.38 2.27
N ASP A 20 24.80 -30.09 1.22
CA ASP A 20 24.94 -31.55 1.24
C ASP A 20 25.98 -32.05 2.25
N LYS A 21 27.07 -31.28 2.43
CA LYS A 21 28.14 -31.61 3.38
C LYS A 21 27.79 -31.23 4.82
N LEU A 22 26.70 -30.51 5.04
CA LEU A 22 26.29 -30.00 6.34
C LEU A 22 25.58 -31.11 7.16
N SER A 23 26.33 -31.84 7.98
CA SER A 23 25.80 -33.01 8.71
C SER A 23 25.19 -32.69 10.07
N LYS A 24 25.73 -31.70 10.79
CA LYS A 24 25.26 -31.27 12.12
C LYS A 24 25.31 -29.74 12.28
N PRO A 25 24.39 -29.01 11.65
CA PRO A 25 24.26 -27.58 11.91
C PRO A 25 23.80 -27.32 13.35
N HIS A 26 24.10 -26.14 13.87
CA HIS A 26 23.58 -25.69 15.16
C HIS A 26 22.04 -25.69 15.15
N PRO A 27 21.34 -26.06 16.25
CA PRO A 27 19.88 -26.10 16.30
C PRO A 27 19.19 -24.78 15.88
N ASP A 28 19.84 -23.63 16.14
CA ASP A 28 19.32 -22.30 15.78
C ASP A 28 19.73 -21.82 14.38
N PHE A 29 20.49 -22.61 13.63
CA PHE A 29 20.88 -22.23 12.28
C PHE A 29 19.64 -22.16 11.37
N ARG A 30 19.47 -21.02 10.69
CA ARG A 30 18.42 -20.81 9.69
C ARG A 30 19.04 -20.18 8.44
N LEU A 31 18.90 -20.85 7.30
CA LEU A 31 19.25 -20.28 6.00
C LEU A 31 17.99 -19.78 5.30
N TRP A 32 17.93 -18.47 5.09
CA TRP A 32 16.86 -17.81 4.34
C TRP A 32 17.37 -17.43 2.96
N LEU A 33 16.63 -17.81 1.91
CA LEU A 33 16.92 -17.47 0.51
C LEU A 33 15.75 -16.68 -0.07
N THR A 34 16.01 -15.52 -0.68
CA THR A 34 15.00 -14.83 -1.52
C THR A 34 15.41 -14.92 -2.99
N THR A 35 14.46 -15.29 -3.85
CA THR A 35 14.70 -15.53 -5.27
C THR A 35 13.44 -15.26 -6.08
N GLU A 36 13.60 -14.89 -7.34
CA GLU A 36 12.50 -14.93 -8.31
C GLU A 36 12.44 -16.34 -8.93
N PRO A 37 11.29 -16.76 -9.46
CA PRO A 37 11.17 -18.02 -10.19
C PRO A 37 12.16 -18.07 -11.36
N THR A 38 13.02 -19.09 -11.39
CA THR A 38 13.96 -19.29 -12.49
C THR A 38 14.14 -20.78 -12.77
N PRO A 39 14.12 -21.21 -14.05
CA PRO A 39 14.26 -22.63 -14.40
C PRO A 39 15.65 -23.18 -14.09
N LYS A 40 16.63 -22.30 -13.83
CA LYS A 40 18.02 -22.66 -13.51
C LYS A 40 18.29 -22.80 -12.01
N PHE A 41 17.26 -22.66 -11.17
CA PHE A 41 17.43 -22.78 -9.73
C PHE A 41 17.72 -24.26 -9.35
N PRO A 42 18.71 -24.55 -8.49
CA PRO A 42 19.05 -25.94 -8.15
C PRO A 42 17.91 -26.71 -7.50
N ILE A 43 17.57 -27.86 -8.10
CA ILE A 43 16.43 -28.68 -7.69
C ILE A 43 16.64 -29.28 -6.29
N GLY A 44 17.87 -29.65 -5.91
CA GLY A 44 18.09 -30.26 -4.59
C GLY A 44 17.94 -29.26 -3.44
N ILE A 45 18.23 -27.96 -3.66
CA ILE A 45 17.87 -26.90 -2.72
C ILE A 45 16.34 -26.76 -2.64
N LEU A 46 15.64 -26.78 -3.79
CA LEU A 46 14.18 -26.73 -3.79
C LEU A 46 13.60 -27.91 -3.03
N GLN A 47 14.00 -29.13 -3.31
CA GLN A 47 13.44 -30.32 -2.65
C GLN A 47 13.61 -30.30 -1.12
N ARG A 48 14.69 -29.68 -0.62
CA ARG A 48 15.04 -29.63 0.81
C ARG A 48 14.67 -28.34 1.54
N SER A 49 13.98 -27.41 0.87
CA SER A 49 13.54 -26.14 1.46
C SER A 49 12.03 -26.06 1.66
N LEU A 50 11.62 -25.25 2.64
CA LEU A 50 10.26 -24.72 2.73
C LEU A 50 10.15 -23.55 1.75
N LYS A 51 9.16 -23.60 0.86
CA LYS A 51 8.91 -22.54 -0.13
C LYS A 51 7.75 -21.70 0.36
N VAL A 52 7.97 -20.40 0.47
CA VAL A 52 6.94 -19.42 0.75
C VAL A 52 6.88 -18.51 -0.45
N VAL A 53 5.72 -18.43 -1.10
CA VAL A 53 5.47 -17.52 -2.21
C VAL A 53 4.81 -16.27 -1.63
N THR A 54 5.47 -15.12 -1.77
CA THR A 54 4.89 -13.83 -1.41
C THR A 54 4.24 -13.24 -2.65
N GLU A 55 2.95 -13.51 -2.85
CA GLU A 55 2.16 -12.81 -3.85
C GLU A 55 1.72 -11.44 -3.31
N PRO A 56 1.62 -10.40 -4.16
CA PRO A 56 0.98 -9.15 -3.75
C PRO A 56 -0.46 -9.45 -3.30
N PRO A 57 -1.00 -8.71 -2.32
CA PRO A 57 -2.34 -8.93 -1.80
C PRO A 57 -3.39 -8.99 -2.91
N ASN A 58 -4.24 -10.01 -2.85
CA ASN A 58 -5.31 -10.17 -3.81
C ASN A 58 -6.52 -9.31 -3.43
N GLY A 59 -6.69 -8.22 -4.17
CA GLY A 59 -7.85 -7.34 -4.15
C GLY A 59 -7.59 -6.02 -3.44
N LEU A 60 -8.28 -4.98 -3.89
CA LEU A 60 -8.15 -3.61 -3.41
C LEU A 60 -8.25 -3.48 -1.88
N LYS A 61 -9.20 -4.18 -1.26
CA LYS A 61 -9.39 -4.19 0.21
C LYS A 61 -8.15 -4.68 0.94
N LEU A 62 -7.59 -5.81 0.52
CA LEU A 62 -6.43 -6.40 1.19
C LEU A 62 -5.17 -5.56 0.93
N ASN A 63 -5.05 -4.97 -0.26
CA ASN A 63 -3.93 -4.09 -0.58
C ASN A 63 -3.95 -2.79 0.24
N LEU A 64 -5.10 -2.11 0.29
CA LEU A 64 -5.31 -0.94 1.15
C LEU A 64 -5.00 -1.27 2.61
N ARG A 65 -5.55 -2.38 3.10
CA ARG A 65 -5.31 -2.89 4.45
C ARG A 65 -3.82 -3.06 4.71
N ASN A 66 -3.11 -3.79 3.85
CA ASN A 66 -1.68 -4.04 4.02
C ASN A 66 -0.85 -2.75 4.02
N THR A 67 -1.17 -1.79 3.16
CA THR A 67 -0.50 -0.49 3.12
C THR A 67 -0.74 0.27 4.42
N TYR A 68 -1.98 0.36 4.88
CA TYR A 68 -2.35 1.12 6.07
C TYR A 68 -1.85 0.47 7.39
N PHE A 69 -1.86 -0.86 7.49
CA PHE A 69 -1.36 -1.58 8.67
C PHE A 69 0.15 -1.43 8.89
N LYS A 70 0.92 -1.25 7.82
CA LYS A 70 2.37 -1.01 7.90
C LYS A 70 2.74 0.38 8.42
N ILE A 71 1.77 1.28 8.59
CA ILE A 71 1.99 2.63 9.10
C ILE A 71 2.07 2.61 10.64
N PRO A 72 3.22 3.00 11.24
CA PRO A 72 3.33 3.10 12.69
C PRO A 72 2.30 4.07 13.27
N ALA A 73 1.76 3.75 14.45
CA ALA A 73 0.79 4.62 15.11
C ALA A 73 1.33 6.03 15.36
N GLN A 74 2.62 6.14 15.69
CA GLN A 74 3.30 7.41 15.90
C GLN A 74 3.30 8.26 14.61
N SER A 75 3.54 7.64 13.45
CA SER A 75 3.55 8.33 12.16
C SER A 75 2.18 8.87 11.76
N LEU A 76 1.08 8.24 12.18
CA LEU A 76 -0.28 8.77 11.94
C LEU A 76 -0.62 9.98 12.82
N ASN A 77 0.06 10.14 13.96
CA ASN A 77 -0.18 11.23 14.91
C ASN A 77 0.95 12.28 14.89
N GLN A 78 1.85 12.23 13.91
CA GLN A 78 3.01 13.13 13.85
C GLN A 78 2.64 14.54 13.40
N CYS A 79 1.61 14.66 12.55
CA CYS A 79 1.14 15.94 12.02
C CYS A 79 0.00 16.48 12.89
N PRO A 80 0.05 17.75 13.31
CA PRO A 80 -1.01 18.37 14.13
C PRO A 80 -2.27 18.72 13.35
N HIS A 81 -2.22 18.73 12.02
CA HIS A 81 -3.34 19.13 11.17
C HIS A 81 -4.42 18.03 11.13
N GLU A 82 -5.68 18.38 11.42
CA GLU A 82 -6.79 17.43 11.54
C GLU A 82 -7.04 16.60 10.27
N ALA A 83 -6.88 17.22 9.09
CA ALA A 83 -7.00 16.54 7.80
C ALA A 83 -5.96 15.44 7.52
N PHE A 84 -4.84 15.39 8.27
CA PHE A 84 -3.70 14.51 7.93
C PHE A 84 -4.09 13.03 7.90
N GLN A 85 -4.79 12.53 8.91
CA GLN A 85 -5.16 11.11 8.97
C GLN A 85 -6.11 10.71 7.83
N SER A 86 -7.08 11.58 7.51
CA SER A 86 -7.98 11.40 6.37
C SER A 86 -7.21 11.37 5.05
N LEU A 87 -6.26 12.28 4.87
CA LEU A 87 -5.43 12.35 3.66
C LEU A 87 -4.45 11.19 3.52
N VAL A 88 -3.92 10.66 4.62
CA VAL A 88 -3.12 9.43 4.60
C VAL A 88 -3.96 8.24 4.15
N PHE A 89 -5.24 8.16 4.57
CA PHE A 89 -6.16 7.13 4.09
C PHE A 89 -6.47 7.30 2.60
N VAL A 90 -6.79 8.51 2.14
CA VAL A 90 -7.00 8.83 0.72
C VAL A 90 -5.78 8.44 -0.11
N LEU A 91 -4.58 8.78 0.35
CA LEU A 91 -3.32 8.42 -0.31
C LEU A 91 -3.11 6.90 -0.34
N ALA A 92 -3.44 6.18 0.74
CA ALA A 92 -3.33 4.72 0.78
C ALA A 92 -4.33 4.06 -0.18
N PHE A 93 -5.54 4.62 -0.30
CA PHE A 93 -6.55 4.18 -1.26
C PHE A 93 -6.07 4.40 -2.70
N PHE A 94 -5.59 5.60 -3.01
CA PHE A 94 -4.97 5.91 -4.31
C PHE A 94 -3.82 4.94 -4.64
N HIS A 95 -2.91 4.71 -3.70
CA HIS A 95 -1.78 3.78 -3.86
C HIS A 95 -2.26 2.35 -4.17
N ALA A 96 -3.27 1.88 -3.46
CA ALA A 96 -3.86 0.56 -3.68
C ALA A 96 -4.51 0.46 -5.07
N VAL A 97 -5.23 1.49 -5.52
CA VAL A 97 -5.85 1.53 -6.86
C VAL A 97 -4.79 1.44 -7.95
N VAL A 98 -3.74 2.27 -7.90
CA VAL A 98 -2.73 2.29 -8.97
C VAL A 98 -1.92 0.98 -9.03
N GLN A 99 -1.72 0.31 -7.89
CA GLN A 99 -1.12 -1.03 -7.85
C GLN A 99 -2.05 -2.10 -8.42
N GLU A 100 -3.32 -2.13 -8.00
CA GLU A 100 -4.28 -3.14 -8.46
C GLU A 100 -4.57 -3.04 -9.95
N ARG A 101 -4.47 -1.84 -10.55
CA ARG A 101 -4.61 -1.65 -12.00
C ARG A 101 -3.63 -2.50 -12.81
N ARG A 102 -2.44 -2.79 -12.29
CA ARG A 102 -1.45 -3.67 -12.96
C ARG A 102 -2.01 -5.07 -13.26
N LYS A 103 -3.03 -5.54 -12.52
CA LYS A 103 -3.67 -6.84 -12.74
C LYS A 103 -4.42 -6.94 -14.07
N TYR A 104 -4.81 -5.80 -14.65
CA TYR A 104 -5.55 -5.73 -15.91
C TYR A 104 -4.62 -5.50 -17.13
N ASP A 105 -3.32 -5.70 -16.96
CA ASP A 105 -2.29 -5.56 -18.02
C ASP A 105 -2.50 -4.26 -18.83
N LYS A 106 -2.63 -4.35 -20.15
CA LYS A 106 -2.77 -3.21 -21.07
C LYS A 106 -4.05 -2.38 -20.90
N ILE A 107 -5.08 -2.93 -20.26
CA ILE A 107 -6.30 -2.18 -19.92
C ILE A 107 -6.08 -1.33 -18.65
N GLY A 108 -5.20 -1.81 -17.76
CA GLY A 108 -4.83 -1.11 -16.54
C GLY A 108 -3.78 -0.03 -16.77
N TRP A 109 -2.70 -0.37 -17.46
CA TRP A 109 -1.59 0.53 -17.80
C TRP A 109 -1.02 0.18 -19.18
N ASN A 110 -0.68 1.19 -19.97
CA ASN A 110 0.04 0.95 -21.22
C ASN A 110 1.42 0.32 -20.95
N VAL A 111 2.09 0.77 -19.89
CA VAL A 111 3.38 0.24 -19.43
C VAL A 111 3.26 -0.29 -17.99
N SER A 112 3.84 -1.47 -17.72
CA SER A 112 3.83 -2.03 -16.36
C SER A 112 4.76 -1.24 -15.44
N TYR A 113 4.18 -0.45 -14.53
CA TYR A 113 4.91 0.27 -13.49
C TYR A 113 4.97 -0.52 -12.18
N ASP A 114 6.07 -0.37 -11.46
CA ASP A 114 6.25 -0.98 -10.14
C ASP A 114 6.11 0.09 -9.04
N PHE A 115 4.87 0.46 -8.70
CA PHE A 115 4.59 1.34 -7.57
C PHE A 115 4.81 0.59 -6.26
N ASN A 116 5.65 1.12 -5.39
CA ASN A 116 6.10 0.42 -4.20
C ASN A 116 5.94 1.24 -2.92
N GLU A 117 6.25 0.62 -1.79
CA GLU A 117 6.04 1.22 -0.47
C GLU A 117 6.86 2.50 -0.24
N SER A 118 8.00 2.66 -0.92
CA SER A 118 8.80 3.88 -0.79
C SER A 118 8.10 5.10 -1.40
N ASP A 119 7.36 4.91 -2.50
CA ASP A 119 6.57 5.99 -3.12
C ASP A 119 5.50 6.49 -2.16
N PHE A 120 4.79 5.56 -1.54
CA PHE A 120 3.77 5.86 -0.54
C PHE A 120 4.36 6.61 0.66
N ARG A 121 5.49 6.14 1.21
CA ARG A 121 6.15 6.76 2.38
C ARG A 121 6.62 8.19 2.09
N VAL A 122 7.19 8.44 0.91
CA VAL A 122 7.60 9.80 0.52
C VAL A 122 6.37 10.70 0.35
N CYS A 123 5.29 10.21 -0.28
CA CYS A 123 4.06 10.98 -0.41
C CYS A 123 3.39 11.29 0.95
N MET A 124 3.48 10.37 1.91
CA MET A 124 3.02 10.61 3.28
C MET A 124 3.86 11.70 3.98
N GLN A 125 5.17 11.75 3.74
CA GLN A 125 6.03 12.83 4.24
C GLN A 125 5.73 14.17 3.58
N ILE A 126 5.36 14.18 2.30
CA ILE A 126 4.90 15.39 1.60
C ILE A 126 3.62 15.92 2.26
N LEU A 127 2.64 15.06 2.53
CA LEU A 127 1.43 15.44 3.26
C LEU A 127 1.76 16.06 4.61
N ASP A 128 2.60 15.41 5.40
CA ASP A 128 3.01 15.90 6.72
C ASP A 128 3.67 17.28 6.62
N THR A 129 4.66 17.43 5.72
CA THR A 129 5.40 18.68 5.55
C THR A 129 4.47 19.85 5.20
N TYR A 130 3.57 19.66 4.24
CA TYR A 130 2.70 20.74 3.76
C TYR A 130 1.57 21.06 4.74
N LEU A 131 0.99 20.05 5.40
CA LEU A 131 -0.08 20.27 6.37
C LEU A 131 0.46 20.81 7.70
N SER A 132 1.63 20.36 8.16
CA SER A 132 2.30 20.92 9.34
C SER A 132 2.67 22.39 9.11
N LYS A 133 3.09 22.75 7.89
CA LYS A 133 3.33 24.15 7.50
C LYS A 133 2.03 24.98 7.48
N ALA A 134 0.96 24.45 6.89
CA ALA A 134 -0.35 25.11 6.88
C ALA A 134 -0.86 25.34 8.31
N PHE A 135 -0.73 24.34 9.18
CA PHE A 135 -1.07 24.46 10.60
C PHE A 135 -0.25 25.53 11.31
N ALA A 136 1.08 25.56 11.13
CA ALA A 136 1.96 26.55 11.74
C ALA A 136 1.64 27.99 11.29
N ASN A 137 1.15 28.15 10.06
CA ASN A 137 0.75 29.44 9.51
C ASN A 137 -0.69 29.84 9.86
N ASN A 138 -1.47 28.96 10.50
CA ASN A 138 -2.92 29.09 10.67
C ASN A 138 -3.69 29.25 9.33
N ASP A 139 -3.21 28.57 8.28
CA ASP A 139 -3.91 28.52 7.00
C ASP A 139 -5.14 27.60 7.14
N THR A 140 -6.32 28.11 6.80
CA THR A 140 -7.56 27.30 6.85
C THR A 140 -7.70 26.37 5.66
N ASN A 141 -7.01 26.66 4.56
CA ASN A 141 -7.18 25.96 3.29
C ASN A 141 -6.08 24.92 3.09
N ILE A 142 -6.46 23.71 2.67
CA ILE A 142 -5.51 22.68 2.27
C ILE A 142 -4.90 23.06 0.92
N PRO A 143 -3.56 23.03 0.74
CA PRO A 143 -2.91 23.41 -0.50
C PRO A 143 -3.02 22.31 -1.57
N TRP A 144 -4.24 22.07 -2.06
CA TRP A 144 -4.56 20.96 -2.96
C TRP A 144 -3.72 20.93 -4.23
N ASP A 145 -3.53 22.06 -4.90
CA ASP A 145 -2.78 22.11 -6.17
C ASP A 145 -1.33 21.67 -5.96
N SER A 146 -0.70 22.13 -4.88
CA SER A 146 0.66 21.72 -4.49
C SER A 146 0.71 20.22 -4.17
N LEU A 147 -0.24 19.71 -3.38
CA LEU A 147 -0.28 18.29 -3.01
C LEU A 147 -0.51 17.40 -4.23
N LYS A 148 -1.49 17.73 -5.07
CA LYS A 148 -1.80 16.98 -6.30
C LYS A 148 -0.64 17.02 -7.29
N TYR A 149 0.03 18.16 -7.44
CA TYR A 149 1.20 18.27 -8.30
C TYR A 149 2.37 17.41 -7.78
N LEU A 150 2.73 17.54 -6.50
CA LEU A 150 3.85 16.80 -5.95
C LEU A 150 3.60 15.29 -5.92
N ILE A 151 2.40 14.86 -5.52
CA ILE A 151 2.09 13.43 -5.44
C ILE A 151 1.81 12.88 -6.85
N GLY A 152 0.94 13.53 -7.62
CA GLY A 152 0.50 13.06 -8.94
C GLY A 152 1.56 13.20 -10.01
N GLU A 153 2.05 14.42 -10.27
CA GLU A 153 2.98 14.69 -11.38
C GLU A 153 4.43 14.31 -11.05
N VAL A 154 4.90 14.65 -9.85
CA VAL A 154 6.31 14.45 -9.49
C VAL A 154 6.58 13.02 -9.00
N MET A 155 5.85 12.55 -8.00
CA MET A 155 6.12 11.24 -7.39
C MET A 155 5.63 10.08 -8.26
N TYR A 156 4.31 9.97 -8.47
CA TYR A 156 3.75 8.86 -9.26
C TYR A 156 3.97 9.06 -10.77
N GLY A 157 3.84 10.30 -11.25
CA GLY A 157 4.10 10.69 -12.64
C GLY A 157 5.58 10.65 -13.03
N GLY A 158 6.50 10.58 -12.06
CA GLY A 158 7.91 10.26 -12.30
C GLY A 158 8.14 8.79 -12.67
N ARG A 159 7.23 7.88 -12.26
CA ARG A 159 7.24 6.47 -12.67
C ARG A 159 6.46 6.25 -13.96
N ALA A 160 5.27 6.85 -14.05
CA ALA A 160 4.44 6.76 -15.24
C ALA A 160 4.82 7.81 -16.26
N ILE A 161 5.70 7.44 -17.19
CA ILE A 161 6.21 8.34 -18.24
C ILE A 161 5.34 8.35 -19.51
N ASP A 162 4.43 7.38 -19.68
CA ASP A 162 3.51 7.38 -20.82
C ASP A 162 2.44 8.47 -20.64
N ASN A 163 2.14 9.21 -21.72
CA ASN A 163 1.25 10.36 -21.65
C ASN A 163 -0.19 9.97 -21.31
N TYR A 164 -0.68 8.83 -21.80
CA TYR A 164 -2.05 8.38 -21.49
C TYR A 164 -2.12 7.83 -20.06
N ASP A 165 -1.11 7.09 -19.62
CA ASP A 165 -1.03 6.63 -18.23
C ASP A 165 -0.94 7.81 -17.24
N ARG A 166 -0.27 8.91 -17.61
CA ARG A 166 -0.28 10.17 -16.84
C ARG A 166 -1.68 10.78 -16.71
N ILE A 167 -2.46 10.79 -17.79
CA ILE A 167 -3.85 11.27 -17.75
C ILE A 167 -4.64 10.44 -16.73
N VAL A 168 -4.51 9.11 -16.76
CA VAL A 168 -5.19 8.22 -15.81
C VAL A 168 -4.79 8.51 -14.36
N LEU A 169 -3.49 8.67 -14.07
CA LEU A 169 -3.02 9.03 -12.73
C LEU A 169 -3.64 10.35 -12.25
N ASN A 170 -3.63 11.37 -13.12
CA ASN A 170 -4.17 12.68 -12.79
C ASN A 170 -5.68 12.66 -12.61
N THR A 171 -6.41 11.83 -13.36
CA THR A 171 -7.85 11.64 -13.17
C THR A 171 -8.13 11.12 -11.76
N TYR A 172 -7.47 10.04 -11.33
CA TYR A 172 -7.65 9.51 -9.97
C TYR A 172 -7.21 10.51 -8.89
N MET A 173 -6.12 11.24 -9.13
CA MET A 173 -5.63 12.25 -8.18
C MET A 173 -6.68 13.34 -7.95
N ASN A 174 -7.28 13.86 -9.03
CA ASN A 174 -8.33 14.89 -8.93
C ASN A 174 -9.66 14.34 -8.42
N GLU A 175 -9.97 13.08 -8.69
CA GLU A 175 -11.19 12.42 -8.19
C GLU A 175 -11.14 12.14 -6.69
N TYR A 176 -9.96 11.89 -6.12
CA TYR A 176 -9.81 11.51 -4.72
C TYR A 176 -9.35 12.63 -3.80
N MET A 177 -8.72 13.70 -4.33
CA MET A 177 -8.17 14.80 -3.52
C MET A 177 -8.88 16.13 -3.80
N GLY A 178 -9.67 16.59 -2.82
CA GLY A 178 -10.28 17.92 -2.81
C GLY A 178 -11.14 18.14 -1.57
N ASP A 179 -11.61 19.37 -1.37
CA ASP A 179 -12.40 19.74 -0.18
C ASP A 179 -13.70 18.95 -0.04
N PHE A 180 -14.24 18.42 -1.14
CA PHE A 180 -15.44 17.57 -1.15
C PHE A 180 -15.32 16.35 -0.23
N ILE A 181 -14.12 15.88 0.09
CA ILE A 181 -13.95 14.74 1.01
C ILE A 181 -14.33 15.08 2.46
N PHE A 182 -14.43 16.37 2.79
CA PHE A 182 -14.80 16.86 4.11
C PHE A 182 -16.25 17.38 4.16
N ASP A 183 -17.03 17.22 3.09
CA ASP A 183 -18.43 17.62 3.06
C ASP A 183 -19.27 16.68 3.95
N THR A 184 -19.92 17.26 4.97
CA THR A 184 -20.78 16.53 5.92
C THR A 184 -22.21 16.34 5.40
N PHE A 185 -22.65 17.15 4.44
CA PHE A 185 -23.97 17.05 3.81
C PHE A 185 -23.95 16.08 2.62
N GLN A 186 -22.82 15.97 1.93
CA GLN A 186 -22.60 15.00 0.86
C GLN A 186 -21.37 14.13 1.14
N PRO A 187 -21.49 13.06 1.95
CA PRO A 187 -20.37 12.20 2.28
C PRO A 187 -19.75 11.58 1.03
N PHE A 188 -18.43 11.74 0.89
CA PHE A 188 -17.68 11.19 -0.23
C PHE A 188 -17.47 9.67 -0.11
N TYR A 189 -17.72 8.97 -1.21
CA TYR A 189 -17.41 7.55 -1.36
C TYR A 189 -16.46 7.40 -2.54
N PHE A 190 -15.33 6.71 -2.33
CA PHE A 190 -14.45 6.31 -3.42
C PHE A 190 -15.15 5.33 -4.37
N HIS A 191 -16.03 4.50 -3.82
CA HIS A 191 -16.87 3.56 -4.57
C HIS A 191 -18.02 3.11 -3.69
N ARG A 192 -19.22 2.94 -4.27
CA ARG A 192 -20.41 2.44 -3.56
C ARG A 192 -21.25 1.55 -4.48
N THR A 193 -21.52 0.34 -4.02
CA THR A 193 -22.49 -0.63 -4.57
C THR A 193 -23.41 -1.11 -3.46
N GLU A 194 -24.37 -1.98 -3.77
CA GLU A 194 -25.25 -2.60 -2.77
C GLU A 194 -24.47 -3.47 -1.76
N GLU A 195 -23.35 -4.06 -2.18
CA GLU A 195 -22.58 -5.01 -1.37
C GLU A 195 -21.33 -4.39 -0.71
N THR A 196 -20.72 -3.39 -1.35
CA THR A 196 -19.41 -2.84 -0.93
C THR A 196 -19.37 -1.32 -1.05
N ALA A 197 -18.86 -0.66 0.00
CA ALA A 197 -18.60 0.76 0.02
C ALA A 197 -17.17 1.05 0.51
N TYR A 198 -16.49 1.97 -0.17
CA TYR A 198 -15.20 2.52 0.23
C TYR A 198 -15.38 3.99 0.55
N TYR A 199 -15.06 4.39 1.79
CA TYR A 199 -15.18 5.74 2.30
C TYR A 199 -14.09 6.00 3.34
N ILE A 200 -13.87 7.27 3.69
CA ILE A 200 -12.89 7.66 4.71
C ILE A 200 -13.46 7.30 6.09
N PRO A 201 -12.73 6.52 6.92
CA PRO A 201 -13.20 6.17 8.26
C PRO A 201 -13.38 7.43 9.12
N THR A 202 -14.58 7.65 9.64
CA THR A 202 -14.86 8.70 10.63
C THR A 202 -14.51 8.22 12.04
N ALA A 203 -14.08 9.14 12.91
CA ALA A 203 -13.71 8.81 14.30
C ALA A 203 -14.92 8.36 15.14
N ASN A 204 -16.14 8.74 14.75
CA ASN A 204 -17.38 8.37 15.43
C ASN A 204 -18.08 7.23 14.68
N LYS A 205 -18.11 6.05 15.32
CA LYS A 205 -18.72 4.81 14.81
C LYS A 205 -20.26 4.81 14.71
N GLU A 206 -20.91 5.94 14.97
CA GLU A 206 -22.39 5.99 15.06
C GLU A 206 -23.08 6.64 13.86
N GLN A 207 -22.32 7.12 12.88
CA GLN A 207 -22.89 7.61 11.62
C GLN A 207 -22.64 6.58 10.52
N ALA A 208 -23.32 5.43 10.64
CA ALA A 208 -23.66 4.67 9.45
C ALA A 208 -24.48 5.61 8.53
N PRO A 209 -24.21 5.65 7.21
CA PRO A 209 -25.03 6.45 6.31
C PRO A 209 -26.48 5.98 6.36
N PRO A 210 -27.46 6.89 6.23
CA PRO A 210 -28.86 6.55 6.37
C PRO A 210 -29.31 5.72 5.16
N SER A 211 -29.28 4.39 5.27
CA SER A 211 -30.12 3.43 4.54
C SER A 211 -29.75 1.99 4.95
N GLY A 212 -30.69 1.30 5.60
CA GLY A 212 -30.52 -0.03 6.17
C GLY A 212 -30.38 -1.16 5.14
N LEU A 213 -29.21 -1.26 4.53
CA LEU A 213 -28.73 -2.47 3.86
C LEU A 213 -27.64 -3.12 4.73
N PRO A 214 -27.45 -4.44 4.65
CA PRO A 214 -26.40 -5.13 5.39
C PRO A 214 -25.04 -4.77 4.76
N ILE A 215 -24.52 -3.61 5.12
CA ILE A 215 -23.22 -3.11 4.68
C ILE A 215 -22.15 -3.99 5.34
N LYS A 216 -21.42 -4.78 4.55
CA LYS A 216 -20.13 -5.33 5.01
C LYS A 216 -19.15 -4.16 5.10
N GLU A 217 -19.17 -3.47 6.24
CA GLU A 217 -18.31 -2.33 6.52
C GLU A 217 -16.84 -2.68 6.22
N VAL A 218 -16.19 -1.79 5.48
CA VAL A 218 -14.73 -1.77 5.34
C VAL A 218 -14.23 -0.44 5.88
N ALA A 219 -14.71 -0.09 7.07
CA ALA A 219 -14.06 0.92 7.88
C ALA A 219 -12.86 0.27 8.56
N LEU A 220 -11.64 0.65 8.17
CA LEU A 220 -10.45 0.39 8.98
C LEU A 220 -10.50 1.32 10.21
N GLY A 221 -11.39 0.99 11.15
CA GLY A 221 -11.52 1.71 12.41
C GLY A 221 -10.43 1.31 13.39
N LYS A 222 -10.12 2.19 14.37
CA LYS A 222 -9.15 1.96 15.46
C LYS A 222 -9.31 0.59 16.17
N GLN A 223 -10.49 -0.03 16.16
CA GLN A 223 -10.75 -1.34 16.77
C GLN A 223 -10.16 -2.53 16.00
N ASP A 224 -9.84 -2.38 14.71
CA ASP A 224 -9.23 -3.47 13.92
C ASP A 224 -7.76 -3.73 14.29
N ARG A 225 -7.14 -2.85 15.08
CA ARG A 225 -5.83 -3.11 15.70
C ARG A 225 -5.96 -3.95 16.99
N ASP A 226 -7.06 -3.82 17.73
CA ASP A 226 -7.23 -4.50 19.03
C ASP A 226 -7.90 -5.88 18.89
N ILE A 227 -8.71 -6.11 17.86
CA ILE A 227 -9.43 -7.39 17.69
C ILE A 227 -8.49 -8.53 17.20
N ILE A 228 -7.32 -8.22 16.66
CA ILE A 228 -6.38 -9.22 16.08
C ILE A 228 -5.21 -9.56 17.02
N MET A 229 -5.12 -8.93 18.19
CA MET A 229 -4.17 -9.37 19.24
C MET A 229 -4.55 -10.74 19.84
N ASN A 230 -5.77 -11.26 19.60
CA ASN A 230 -6.24 -12.53 20.16
C ASN A 230 -6.18 -13.75 19.23
N PHE A 231 -5.63 -13.63 18.01
CA PHE A 231 -5.49 -14.77 17.09
C PHE A 231 -4.04 -15.05 16.63
N ALA A 232 -3.05 -14.52 17.37
CA ALA A 232 -1.63 -14.76 17.12
C ALA A 232 -0.90 -15.31 18.36
N LEU A 233 -1.50 -16.31 19.01
CA LEU A 233 -0.82 -17.34 19.82
C LEU A 233 -1.24 -18.71 19.30
#